data_AF-L0RI50-F1
#
_entry.id   AF-L0RI50-F1
#
_cell.length_a   1.000
_cell.length_b   1.000
_cell.length_c   1.000
_cell.angle_alpha   90.00
_cell.angle_beta   90.00
_cell.angle_gamma   90.00
#
_symmetry.space_group_name_H-M   'P 1'
#
loop_
_entity.id
_entity.type
_entity.pdbx_description
1 polymer ?
#
loop_
_entity_poly.entity_id
_entity_poly.type
_entity_poly.pdbx_seq_one_letter_code
_entity_poly.pdbx_strand_id
1 'polypeptide(L)'
;MSHLDYEINKELGECYLFMGELDKAEDYYKKAAGSNGVHPDPYIGLATIAVQRGEYSTAMSLYEKAHSVEVTDKSYAGMGLIQMETSRQDEAFQNFSDALKINVNNMVALFGIIRIGHEAGRVAEAAPFLEKFLENDPEKHEVRYSLAGLYVCMDKKEAAVQQLELILEMDPANEAAKELLEQI
;
A
#
# COMPACT_ATOMS: atom_id res chain seq x y z
N MET A 1 -31.92 0.82 11.04
CA MET A 1 -31.98 0.02 9.80
C MET A 1 -30.90 0.47 8.82
N SER A 2 -30.81 1.76 8.45
CA SER A 2 -29.81 2.27 7.47
C SER A 2 -28.34 1.93 7.76
N HIS A 3 -27.89 1.94 9.02
CA HIS A 3 -26.50 1.57 9.36
C HIS A 3 -26.23 0.08 9.20
N LEU A 4 -27.19 -0.79 9.52
CA LEU A 4 -27.01 -2.23 9.35
C LEU A 4 -27.01 -2.60 7.86
N ASP A 5 -27.85 -1.93 7.07
CA ASP A 5 -27.90 -2.11 5.62
C ASP A 5 -26.58 -1.65 4.97
N TYR A 6 -25.98 -0.55 5.44
CA TYR A 6 -24.65 -0.12 5.01
C TYR A 6 -23.61 -1.22 5.23
N GLU A 7 -23.45 -1.68 6.46
CA GLU A 7 -22.41 -2.65 6.83
C GLU A 7 -22.55 -3.96 6.05
N ILE A 8 -23.77 -4.50 5.95
CA ILE A 8 -24.01 -5.75 5.21
C ILE A 8 -23.63 -5.59 3.74
N ASN A 9 -24.01 -4.49 3.10
CA ASN A 9 -23.69 -4.28 1.69
C ASN A 9 -22.19 -4.02 1.48
N LYS A 10 -21.52 -3.30 2.41
CA LYS A 10 -20.06 -3.09 2.37
C LYS A 10 -19.31 -4.42 2.47
N GLU A 11 -19.63 -5.24 3.47
CA GLU A 11 -19.01 -6.54 3.70
C GLU A 11 -19.25 -7.52 2.55
N LEU A 12 -20.48 -7.57 2.00
CA LEU A 12 -20.75 -8.37 0.80
C LEU A 12 -19.94 -7.89 -0.40
N GLY A 13 -19.81 -6.57 -0.58
CA GLY A 13 -18.95 -5.98 -1.61
C GLY A 13 -17.50 -6.45 -1.49
N GLU A 14 -16.94 -6.40 -0.27
CA GLU A 14 -15.59 -6.87 0.04
C GLU A 14 -15.41 -8.37 -0.23
N CYS A 15 -16.37 -9.21 0.17
CA CYS A 15 -16.34 -10.64 -0.12
C CYS A 15 -16.34 -10.93 -1.62
N TYR A 16 -17.22 -10.29 -2.40
CA TYR A 16 -17.27 -10.50 -3.85
C TYR A 16 -16.01 -9.97 -4.55
N LEU A 17 -15.45 -8.85 -4.08
CA LEU A 17 -14.19 -8.32 -4.59
C LEU A 17 -13.05 -9.33 -4.37
N PHE A 18 -12.96 -9.92 -3.18
CA PHE A 18 -11.96 -10.94 -2.86
C PHE A 18 -12.13 -12.21 -3.74
N MET A 19 -13.36 -12.57 -4.09
CA MET A 19 -13.65 -13.67 -5.01
C MET A 19 -13.41 -13.34 -6.49
N GLY A 20 -13.08 -12.09 -6.83
CA GLY A 20 -12.93 -11.62 -8.22
C GLY A 20 -14.25 -11.43 -8.98
N GLU A 21 -15.39 -11.50 -8.28
CA GLU A 21 -16.73 -11.34 -8.84
C GLU A 21 -17.10 -9.84 -8.91
N LEU A 22 -16.41 -9.11 -9.80
CA LEU A 22 -16.38 -7.65 -9.81
C LEU A 22 -17.75 -7.00 -9.99
N ASP A 23 -18.60 -7.56 -10.84
CA ASP A 23 -19.95 -7.01 -11.10
C ASP A 23 -20.83 -7.10 -9.84
N LYS A 24 -20.76 -8.22 -9.11
CA LYS A 24 -21.48 -8.37 -7.84
C LYS A 24 -20.92 -7.42 -6.79
N ALA A 25 -19.59 -7.34 -6.68
CA ALA A 25 -18.93 -6.43 -5.73
C ALA A 25 -19.39 -4.98 -5.96
N GLU A 26 -19.42 -4.55 -7.22
CA GLU A 26 -19.85 -3.21 -7.63
C GLU A 26 -21.29 -2.93 -7.21
N ASP A 27 -22.21 -3.88 -7.44
CA ASP A 27 -23.62 -3.75 -7.05
C ASP A 27 -23.79 -3.55 -5.55
N TYR A 28 -23.04 -4.31 -4.74
CA TYR A 28 -23.09 -4.20 -3.29
C TYR A 28 -22.45 -2.91 -2.77
N TYR A 29 -21.32 -2.48 -3.32
CA TYR A 29 -20.75 -1.18 -2.96
C TYR A 29 -21.65 -0.01 -3.38
N LYS A 30 -22.34 -0.07 -4.51
CA LYS A 30 -23.33 0.95 -4.90
C LYS A 30 -24.48 1.03 -3.89
N LYS A 31 -24.98 -0.11 -3.40
CA LYS A 31 -26.00 -0.15 -2.34
C LYS A 31 -25.47 0.45 -1.04
N ALA A 32 -24.24 0.12 -0.65
CA ALA A 32 -23.60 0.70 0.54
C ALA A 32 -23.43 2.23 0.41
N ALA A 33 -22.97 2.72 -0.75
CA ALA A 33 -22.82 4.15 -1.04
C ALA A 33 -24.15 4.92 -1.07
N GLY A 34 -25.25 4.24 -1.37
CA GLY A 34 -26.60 4.81 -1.36
C GLY A 34 -27.26 4.82 0.03
N SER A 35 -26.63 4.23 1.04
CA SER A 35 -27.09 4.34 2.43
C SER A 35 -26.89 5.77 2.96
N ASN A 36 -27.69 6.21 3.92
CA ASN A 36 -27.59 7.56 4.50
C ASN A 36 -26.26 7.83 5.27
N GLY A 37 -25.34 6.87 5.30
CA GLY A 37 -24.02 7.03 5.93
C GLY A 37 -23.04 7.74 5.00
N VAL A 38 -22.23 8.63 5.58
CA VAL A 38 -21.13 9.32 4.87
C VAL A 38 -19.86 8.52 5.12
N HIS A 39 -19.63 7.49 4.31
CA HIS A 39 -18.52 6.55 4.48
C HIS A 39 -17.62 6.51 3.24
N PRO A 40 -16.28 6.46 3.41
CA PRO A 40 -15.34 6.41 2.30
C PRO A 40 -15.24 5.00 1.67
N ASP A 41 -15.44 3.93 2.45
CA ASP A 41 -15.17 2.54 2.05
C ASP A 41 -15.90 2.08 0.77
N PRO A 42 -17.19 2.40 0.54
CA PRO A 42 -17.85 2.01 -0.70
C PRO A 42 -17.19 2.64 -1.94
N TYR A 43 -16.74 3.89 -1.83
CA TYR A 43 -16.05 4.57 -2.92
C TYR A 43 -14.66 4.00 -3.15
N ILE A 44 -13.94 3.60 -2.09
CA ILE A 44 -12.66 2.88 -2.17
C ILE A 44 -12.84 1.52 -2.86
N GLY A 45 -13.89 0.78 -2.50
CA GLY A 45 -14.24 -0.50 -3.13
C GLY A 45 -14.55 -0.36 -4.62
N LEU A 46 -15.39 0.60 -4.99
CA LEU A 46 -15.69 0.92 -6.39
C LEU A 46 -14.45 1.38 -7.16
N ALA A 47 -13.60 2.20 -6.55
CA ALA A 47 -12.35 2.64 -7.16
C ALA A 47 -11.42 1.45 -7.44
N THR A 48 -11.33 0.51 -6.49
CA THR A 48 -10.52 -0.71 -6.63
C THR A 48 -11.01 -1.58 -7.79
N ILE A 49 -12.33 -1.72 -7.95
CA ILE A 49 -12.93 -2.41 -9.09
C ILE A 49 -12.57 -1.71 -10.41
N ALA A 50 -12.68 -0.38 -10.46
CA ALA A 50 -12.31 0.40 -11.64
C ALA A 50 -10.81 0.25 -11.98
N VAL A 51 -9.91 0.21 -10.99
CA VAL A 51 -8.48 -0.11 -11.21
C VAL A 51 -8.31 -1.49 -11.84
N GLN A 52 -8.98 -2.52 -11.33
CA GLN A 52 -8.88 -3.88 -11.87
C GLN A 52 -9.40 -4.00 -13.31
N ARG A 53 -10.31 -3.11 -13.72
CA ARG A 53 -10.80 -3.00 -15.11
C ARG A 53 -9.93 -2.10 -16.00
N GLY A 54 -8.88 -1.47 -15.46
CA GLY A 54 -8.03 -0.51 -16.19
C GLY A 54 -8.68 0.86 -16.39
N GLU A 55 -9.78 1.15 -15.70
CA GLU A 55 -10.55 2.39 -15.79
C GLU A 55 -9.96 3.47 -14.85
N TYR A 56 -8.69 3.82 -15.07
CA TYR A 56 -7.91 4.66 -14.15
C TYR A 56 -8.51 6.05 -13.89
N SER A 57 -9.16 6.67 -14.87
CA SER A 57 -9.82 7.97 -14.69
C SER A 57 -11.01 7.87 -13.74
N THR A 58 -11.83 6.83 -13.91
CA THR A 58 -12.99 6.55 -13.06
C THR A 58 -12.53 6.22 -11.64
N ALA A 59 -11.50 5.39 -11.53
CA ALA A 59 -10.90 5.03 -10.25
C ALA A 59 -10.38 6.26 -9.49
N MET A 60 -9.68 7.17 -10.18
CA MET A 60 -9.16 8.40 -9.56
C MET A 60 -10.30 9.25 -8.99
N SER A 61 -11.35 9.50 -9.78
CA SER A 61 -12.52 10.27 -9.30
C SER A 61 -13.22 9.60 -8.12
N LEU A 62 -13.25 8.27 -8.06
CA LEU A 62 -13.84 7.54 -6.93
C LEU A 62 -12.97 7.63 -5.68
N TYR A 63 -11.64 7.54 -5.80
CA TYR A 63 -10.75 7.79 -4.66
C TYR A 63 -10.80 9.23 -4.17
N GLU A 64 -10.83 10.22 -5.08
CA GLU A 64 -11.03 11.64 -4.71
C GLU A 64 -12.35 11.84 -3.97
N LYS A 65 -13.42 11.17 -4.41
CA LYS A 65 -14.70 11.19 -3.71
C LYS A 65 -14.60 10.56 -2.32
N ALA A 66 -13.95 9.40 -2.19
CA ALA A 66 -13.70 8.77 -0.89
C ALA A 66 -12.91 9.71 0.03
N HIS A 67 -11.86 10.34 -0.51
CA HIS A 67 -11.00 11.27 0.19
C HIS A 67 -11.73 12.52 0.68
N SER A 68 -12.68 13.02 -0.12
CA SER A 68 -13.54 14.16 0.26
C SER A 68 -14.52 13.84 1.39
N VAL A 69 -14.87 12.56 1.56
CA VAL A 69 -15.69 12.06 2.66
C VAL A 69 -14.83 11.96 3.92
N GLU A 70 -13.71 11.24 3.83
CA GLU A 70 -12.74 11.09 4.90
C GLU A 70 -11.36 10.80 4.31
N VAL A 71 -10.36 11.52 4.83
CA VAL A 71 -8.97 11.30 4.46
C VAL A 71 -8.47 10.03 5.16
N THR A 72 -8.23 8.99 4.37
CA THR A 72 -7.75 7.69 4.86
C THR A 72 -6.46 7.27 4.16
N ASP A 73 -5.66 6.43 4.81
CA ASP A 73 -4.47 5.81 4.23
C ASP A 73 -4.80 5.02 2.95
N LYS A 74 -5.93 4.29 2.94
CA LYS A 74 -6.42 3.56 1.77
C LYS A 74 -6.71 4.48 0.58
N SER A 75 -7.31 5.65 0.80
CA SER A 75 -7.59 6.61 -0.27
C SER A 75 -6.30 7.15 -0.90
N TYR A 76 -5.32 7.53 -0.07
CA TYR A 76 -4.01 7.98 -0.52
C TYR A 76 -3.26 6.88 -1.27
N ALA A 77 -3.20 5.67 -0.72
CA ALA A 77 -2.53 4.54 -1.37
C ALA A 77 -3.18 4.20 -2.72
N GLY A 78 -4.51 4.23 -2.81
CA GLY A 78 -5.24 4.02 -4.07
C GLY A 78 -4.93 5.05 -5.15
N MET A 79 -4.92 6.34 -4.79
CA MET A 79 -4.52 7.42 -5.71
C MET A 79 -3.05 7.26 -6.15
N GLY A 80 -2.16 6.90 -5.21
CA GLY A 80 -0.76 6.64 -5.48
C GLY A 80 -0.55 5.49 -6.47
N LEU A 81 -1.29 4.38 -6.34
CA LEU A 81 -1.24 3.28 -7.30
C LEU A 81 -1.60 3.74 -8.72
N ILE A 82 -2.68 4.50 -8.87
CA ILE A 82 -3.10 5.01 -10.19
C ILE A 82 -2.04 5.95 -10.79
N GLN A 83 -1.48 6.85 -10.00
CA GLN A 83 -0.43 7.76 -10.45
C GLN A 83 0.82 6.99 -10.88
N MET A 84 1.17 5.94 -10.16
CA MET A 84 2.29 5.06 -10.51
C MET A 84 2.06 4.35 -11.86
N GLU A 85 0.86 3.80 -12.09
CA GLU A 85 0.48 3.18 -13.37
C GLU A 85 0.39 4.17 -14.54
N THR A 86 0.21 5.46 -14.24
CA THR A 86 0.15 6.54 -15.23
C THR A 86 1.43 7.38 -15.29
N SER A 87 2.56 6.82 -14.81
CA SER A 87 3.90 7.42 -14.86
C SER A 87 4.06 8.76 -14.15
N ARG A 88 3.17 9.09 -13.20
CA ARG A 88 3.23 10.27 -12.32
C ARG A 88 3.93 9.91 -11.00
N GLN A 89 5.20 9.52 -11.09
CA GLN A 89 5.94 8.95 -9.96
C GLN A 89 6.08 9.91 -8.77
N ASP A 90 6.24 11.22 -8.99
CA ASP A 90 6.39 12.18 -7.89
C ASP A 90 5.09 12.34 -7.08
N GLU A 91 3.95 12.45 -7.76
CA GLU A 91 2.65 12.49 -7.11
C GLU A 91 2.35 11.17 -6.38
N ALA A 92 2.69 10.04 -7.01
CA ALA A 92 2.52 8.72 -6.41
C ALA A 92 3.33 8.59 -5.12
N PHE A 93 4.60 9.01 -5.13
CA PHE A 93 5.46 8.99 -3.95
C PHE A 93 4.88 9.84 -2.83
N GLN A 94 4.38 11.03 -3.14
CA GLN A 94 3.75 11.92 -2.16
C GLN A 94 2.50 11.26 -1.54
N ASN A 95 1.62 10.70 -2.37
CA ASN A 95 0.42 10.03 -1.88
C ASN A 95 0.74 8.79 -1.03
N PHE A 96 1.71 7.96 -1.43
CA PHE A 96 2.14 6.84 -0.57
C PHE A 96 2.77 7.32 0.74
N SER A 97 3.56 8.40 0.69
CA SER A 97 4.15 9.00 1.89
C SER A 97 3.05 9.47 2.86
N ASP A 98 2.00 10.11 2.35
CA ASP A 98 0.88 10.60 3.17
C ASP A 98 0.03 9.45 3.71
N ALA A 99 -0.14 8.35 2.95
CA ALA A 99 -0.75 7.13 3.47
C ALA A 99 0.02 6.57 4.67
N LEU A 100 1.36 6.51 4.59
CA LEU A 100 2.22 5.99 5.67
C LEU A 100 2.28 6.91 6.90
N LYS A 101 2.02 8.22 6.74
CA LYS A 101 1.85 9.13 7.87
C LYS A 101 0.56 8.86 8.66
N ILE A 102 -0.50 8.42 8.00
CA ILE A 102 -1.76 8.04 8.65
C ILE A 102 -1.65 6.65 9.25
N ASN A 103 -1.15 5.69 8.48
CA ASN A 103 -1.00 4.30 8.88
C ASN A 103 0.36 3.79 8.42
N VAL A 104 1.30 3.74 9.36
CA VAL A 104 2.65 3.25 9.09
C VAL A 104 2.66 1.81 8.60
N ASN A 105 1.65 1.00 8.94
CA ASN A 105 1.56 -0.41 8.54
C ASN A 105 0.88 -0.63 7.17
N ASN A 106 0.61 0.42 6.40
CA ASN A 106 0.00 0.29 5.08
C ASN A 106 1.00 -0.32 4.08
N MET A 107 0.94 -1.64 3.91
CA MET A 107 1.84 -2.38 3.02
C MET A 107 1.75 -1.95 1.55
N VAL A 108 0.57 -1.53 1.08
CA VAL A 108 0.40 -1.06 -0.30
C VAL A 108 1.22 0.20 -0.53
N ALA A 109 1.13 1.15 0.39
CA ALA A 109 1.89 2.39 0.32
C ALA A 109 3.40 2.14 0.50
N LEU A 110 3.78 1.26 1.43
CA LEU A 110 5.18 0.90 1.65
C LEU A 110 5.82 0.30 0.39
N PHE A 111 5.15 -0.68 -0.25
CA PHE A 111 5.65 -1.25 -1.50
C PHE A 111 5.70 -0.22 -2.64
N GLY A 112 4.76 0.72 -2.69
CA GLY A 112 4.81 1.86 -3.61
C GLY A 112 6.06 2.72 -3.43
N ILE A 113 6.39 3.08 -2.18
CA ILE A 113 7.62 3.82 -1.83
C ILE A 113 8.88 3.05 -2.22
N ILE A 114 8.94 1.75 -1.91
CA ILE A 114 10.09 0.89 -2.27
C ILE A 114 10.27 0.85 -3.79
N ARG A 115 9.19 0.60 -4.53
CA ARG A 115 9.22 0.52 -5.99
C ARG A 115 9.71 1.83 -6.62
N ILE A 116 9.12 2.96 -6.23
CA ILE A 116 9.55 4.27 -6.73
C ILE A 116 10.98 4.58 -6.29
N GLY A 117 11.36 4.22 -5.06
CA GLY A 117 12.71 4.37 -4.55
C GLY A 117 13.75 3.71 -5.46
N HIS A 118 13.49 2.48 -5.92
CA HIS A 118 14.36 1.78 -6.87
C HIS A 118 14.27 2.34 -8.30
N GLU A 119 13.06 2.51 -8.84
CA GLU A 119 12.86 2.93 -10.24
C GLU A 119 13.34 4.36 -10.51
N ALA A 120 13.12 5.28 -9.58
CA ALA A 120 13.47 6.69 -9.71
C ALA A 120 14.79 7.06 -9.02
N GLY A 121 15.51 6.09 -8.45
CA GLY A 121 16.75 6.33 -7.70
C GLY A 121 16.57 7.10 -6.39
N ARG A 122 15.34 7.20 -5.88
CA ARG A 122 14.95 7.91 -4.65
C ARG A 122 15.17 7.06 -3.39
N VAL A 123 16.17 6.18 -3.40
CA VAL A 123 16.44 5.20 -2.33
C VAL A 123 16.67 5.86 -0.95
N ALA A 124 17.28 7.04 -0.93
CA ALA A 124 17.51 7.81 0.29
C ALA A 124 16.23 8.39 0.91
N GLU A 125 15.23 8.68 0.08
CA GLU A 125 13.93 9.16 0.55
C GLU A 125 13.01 8.01 0.98
N ALA A 126 13.19 6.82 0.38
CA ALA A 126 12.41 5.64 0.70
C ALA A 126 12.80 4.97 2.03
N ALA A 127 14.11 4.91 2.35
CA ALA A 127 14.60 4.19 3.53
C ALA A 127 13.96 4.61 4.86
N PRO A 128 13.76 5.91 5.17
CA PRO A 128 13.13 6.34 6.43
C PRO A 128 11.71 5.78 6.64
N PHE A 129 10.96 5.52 5.57
CA PHE A 129 9.64 4.92 5.68
C PHE A 129 9.71 3.45 6.12
N LEU A 130 10.71 2.69 5.64
CA LEU A 130 10.86 1.30 6.04
C LEU A 130 11.44 1.19 7.44
N GLU A 131 12.38 2.08 7.81
CA GLU A 131 12.87 2.22 9.18
C GLU A 131 11.70 2.46 10.14
N LYS A 132 10.83 3.43 9.82
CA LYS A 132 9.65 3.74 10.64
C LYS A 132 8.65 2.57 10.71
N PHE A 133 8.46 1.84 9.62
CA PHE A 133 7.64 0.63 9.61
C PHE A 133 8.19 -0.41 10.58
N LEU A 134 9.51 -0.69 10.52
CA LEU A 134 10.17 -1.70 11.35
C LEU A 134 10.28 -1.31 12.83
N GLU A 135 10.14 -0.04 13.18
CA GLU A 135 9.94 0.37 14.58
C GLU A 135 8.61 -0.15 15.15
N ASN A 136 7.58 -0.31 14.32
CA ASN A 136 6.25 -0.77 14.73
C ASN A 136 6.07 -2.28 14.54
N ASP A 137 6.61 -2.83 13.45
CA ASP A 137 6.60 -4.26 13.15
C ASP A 137 8.04 -4.76 12.92
N PRO A 138 8.81 -5.00 14.01
CA PRO A 138 10.21 -5.40 13.91
C PRO A 138 10.40 -6.78 13.28
N GLU A 139 9.37 -7.61 13.24
CA GLU A 139 9.48 -9.00 12.81
C GLU A 139 9.23 -9.17 11.30
N LYS A 140 9.00 -8.07 10.58
CA LYS A 140 8.71 -8.11 9.15
C LYS A 140 9.96 -8.29 8.29
N HIS A 141 10.39 -9.54 8.15
CA HIS A 141 11.59 -9.93 7.41
C HIS A 141 11.62 -9.36 5.98
N GLU A 142 10.48 -9.35 5.27
CA GLU A 142 10.43 -8.86 3.88
C GLU A 142 10.73 -7.35 3.79
N VAL A 143 10.27 -6.57 4.76
CA VAL A 143 10.53 -5.13 4.83
C VAL A 143 11.99 -4.88 5.24
N ARG A 144 12.50 -5.67 6.19
CA ARG A 144 13.90 -5.60 6.63
C ARG A 144 14.87 -5.92 5.49
N TYR A 145 14.55 -6.94 4.68
CA TYR A 145 15.32 -7.29 3.49
C TYR A 145 15.30 -6.15 2.45
N SER A 146 14.13 -5.56 2.22
CA SER A 146 14.00 -4.41 1.32
C SER A 146 14.82 -3.21 1.81
N LEU A 147 14.84 -2.94 3.12
CA LEU A 147 15.67 -1.87 3.71
C LEU A 147 17.16 -2.16 3.53
N ALA A 148 17.60 -3.40 3.73
CA ALA A 148 18.98 -3.80 3.44
C ALA A 148 19.34 -3.52 1.97
N GLY A 149 18.47 -3.89 1.03
CA GLY A 149 18.64 -3.59 -0.40
C GLY A 149 18.76 -2.08 -0.68
N LEU A 150 17.94 -1.25 -0.05
CA LEU A 150 18.05 0.22 -0.18
C LEU A 150 19.38 0.74 0.38
N TYR A 151 19.87 0.21 1.51
CA TYR A 151 21.19 0.55 2.06
C TYR A 151 22.33 0.14 1.14
N VAL A 152 22.26 -1.02 0.48
CA VAL A 152 23.23 -1.41 -0.54
C VAL A 152 23.25 -0.41 -1.70
N CYS A 153 22.09 0.01 -2.21
CA CYS A 153 22.00 1.02 -3.27
C CYS A 153 22.57 2.39 -2.85
N MET A 154 22.59 2.69 -1.55
CA MET A 154 23.18 3.91 -0.98
C MET A 154 24.66 3.76 -0.58
N ASP A 155 25.30 2.62 -0.87
CA ASP A 155 26.66 2.28 -0.42
C ASP A 155 26.83 2.30 1.11
N LYS A 156 25.73 2.08 1.86
CA LYS A 156 25.71 1.99 3.33
C LYS A 156 25.82 0.52 3.77
N LYS A 157 26.94 -0.11 3.43
CA LYS A 157 27.15 -1.56 3.59
C LYS A 157 26.96 -2.03 5.04
N GLU A 158 27.51 -1.31 6.01
CA GLU A 158 27.43 -1.69 7.42
C GLU A 158 25.97 -1.70 7.91
N ALA A 159 25.16 -0.74 7.46
CA ALA A 159 23.74 -0.69 7.81
C ALA A 159 22.96 -1.83 7.13
N ALA A 160 23.30 -2.18 5.89
CA ALA A 160 22.71 -3.32 5.20
C ALA A 160 23.00 -4.64 5.92
N VAL A 161 24.27 -4.87 6.29
CA VAL A 161 24.70 -6.06 7.05
C VAL A 161 23.91 -6.20 8.34
N GLN A 162 23.79 -5.13 9.13
CA GLN A 162 23.03 -5.16 10.38
C GLN A 162 21.56 -5.58 10.17
N GLN A 163 20.92 -5.11 9.10
CA GLN A 163 19.55 -5.52 8.80
C GLN A 163 19.47 -7.01 8.42
N LEU A 164 20.43 -7.53 7.65
CA LEU A 164 20.45 -8.93 7.24
C LEU A 164 20.77 -9.88 8.40
N GLU A 165 21.69 -9.49 9.29
CA GLU A 165 22.00 -10.24 10.51
C GLU A 165 20.76 -10.38 11.39
N LEU A 166 19.99 -9.32 11.57
CA LEU A 166 18.72 -9.37 12.31
C LEU A 166 17.69 -10.32 11.68
N ILE A 167 17.64 -10.43 10.34
CA ILE A 167 16.81 -11.46 9.68
C ILE A 167 17.30 -12.85 10.05
N LEU A 168 18.62 -13.08 9.99
CA LEU A 168 19.22 -14.40 10.25
C LEU A 168 19.18 -14.81 11.73
N GLU A 169 19.13 -13.86 12.66
CA GLU A 169 18.88 -14.14 14.08
C GLU A 169 17.48 -14.72 14.30
N MET A 170 16.49 -14.22 13.55
CA MET A 170 15.10 -14.64 13.64
C MET A 170 14.78 -15.87 12.77
N ASP A 171 15.38 -15.93 11.58
CA ASP A 171 15.25 -17.00 10.59
C ASP A 171 16.64 -17.36 10.00
N PRO A 172 17.40 -18.23 10.68
CA PRO A 172 18.72 -18.67 10.21
C PRO A 172 18.70 -19.40 8.86
N ALA A 173 17.53 -19.83 8.39
CA ALA A 173 17.35 -20.52 7.11
C ALA A 173 16.99 -19.57 5.96
N ASN A 174 16.97 -18.25 6.20
CA ASN A 174 16.64 -17.27 5.17
C ASN A 174 17.73 -17.19 4.09
N GLU A 175 17.54 -17.89 2.98
CA GLU A 175 18.53 -17.96 1.90
C GLU A 175 18.74 -16.60 1.22
N ALA A 176 17.67 -15.81 1.01
CA ALA A 176 17.77 -14.49 0.41
C ALA A 176 18.69 -13.56 1.23
N ALA A 177 18.56 -13.58 2.55
CA ALA A 177 19.41 -12.78 3.43
C ALA A 177 20.88 -13.21 3.38
N LYS A 178 21.17 -14.52 3.31
CA LYS A 178 22.54 -15.04 3.15
C LYS A 178 23.15 -14.64 1.81
N GLU A 179 22.41 -14.84 0.72
CA GLU A 179 22.87 -14.50 -0.63
C GLU A 179 23.20 -13.02 -0.77
N LEU A 180 22.37 -12.13 -0.21
CA LEU A 180 22.66 -10.70 -0.24
C LEU A 180 23.85 -10.33 0.64
N LEU A 181 24.01 -10.98 1.80
CA LEU A 181 25.15 -10.74 2.70
C LEU A 181 26.48 -11.12 2.06
N GLU A 182 26.52 -12.19 1.25
CA GLU A 182 27.72 -12.62 0.51
C GLU A 182 28.14 -11.64 -0.60
N GLN A 183 27.22 -10.78 -1.06
CA GLN A 183 27.44 -9.83 -2.16
C GLN A 183 27.90 -8.44 -1.70
N ILE A 184 27.83 -8.15 -0.40
CA ILE A 184 28.17 -6.84 0.20
C ILE A 184 29.66 -6.76 0.56
#